data_AF-A0A916LAR9-F1
#
_entry.id   AF-A0A916LAR9-F1
#
_cell.length_a   1.000
_cell.length_b   1.000
_cell.length_c   1.000
_cell.angle_alpha   90.00
_cell.angle_beta   90.00
_cell.angle_gamma   90.00
#
_symmetry.space_group_name_H-M   'P 1'
#
loop_
_entity.id
_entity.type
_entity.pdbx_description
1 polymer ?
#
loop_
_entity_poly.entity_id
_entity_poly.type
_entity_poly.pdbx_seq_one_letter_code
_entity_poly.pdbx_strand_id
1 'polypeptide(L)' 'MQDAGIDYESAEASFQPSVSVPVDLDGARKVFKLVDALEDSDDVQNVWTNVDVSDEVLAALDDE' A
#
# COMPACT_ATOMS: atom_id res chain seq x y z
N MET A 1 20.86 14.80 -7.30
CA MET A 1 19.43 15.02 -7.60
C MET A 1 19.15 16.52 -7.59
N GLN A 2 19.21 17.19 -6.43
CA GLN A 2 19.05 18.65 -6.34
C GLN A 2 20.11 19.46 -7.11
N ASP A 3 21.40 19.08 -7.02
CA ASP A 3 22.46 19.72 -7.83
C ASP A 3 22.30 19.50 -9.35
N ALA A 4 21.47 18.52 -9.74
CA ALA A 4 21.11 18.26 -11.14
C ALA A 4 19.77 18.93 -11.53
N GLY A 5 19.18 19.74 -10.65
CA GLY A 5 17.89 20.41 -10.87
C GLY A 5 16.67 19.49 -10.78
N ILE A 6 16.83 18.30 -10.18
CA ILE A 6 15.74 17.34 -9.97
C ILE A 6 15.34 17.44 -8.49
N ASP A 7 14.26 18.17 -8.24
CA ASP A 7 13.59 18.21 -6.95
C ASP A 7 12.84 16.89 -6.71
N TYR A 8 12.78 16.49 -5.44
CA TYR A 8 12.05 15.29 -5.02
C TYR A 8 10.88 15.70 -4.12
N GLU A 9 9.76 15.00 -4.26
CA GLU A 9 8.57 15.23 -3.45
C GLU A 9 8.65 14.53 -2.08
N SER A 10 9.26 13.34 -2.03
CA SER A 10 9.60 12.63 -0.78
C SER A 10 10.89 11.82 -0.96
N ALA A 11 11.60 11.60 0.15
CA ALA A 11 12.83 10.80 0.20
C ALA A 11 12.86 9.96 1.50
N GLU A 12 11.75 9.27 1.78
CA GLU A 12 11.60 8.43 2.97
C GLU A 12 12.07 6.99 2.73
N ALA A 13 12.55 6.34 3.80
CA ALA A 13 12.96 4.95 3.77
C ALA A 13 11.75 4.04 3.96
N SER A 14 11.49 3.15 3.01
CA SER A 14 10.40 2.17 3.06
C SER A 14 10.89 0.76 2.73
N PHE A 15 10.12 -0.25 3.12
CA PHE A 15 10.40 -1.64 2.76
C PHE A 15 9.69 -1.99 1.45
N GLN A 16 10.48 -2.21 0.39
CA GLN A 16 9.96 -2.65 -0.90
C GLN A 16 10.05 -4.18 -1.03
N PRO A 17 8.93 -4.89 -1.20
CA PRO A 17 8.95 -6.33 -1.46
C PRO A 17 9.54 -6.64 -2.84
N SER A 18 10.26 -7.75 -2.95
CA SER A 18 10.86 -8.22 -4.20
C SER A 18 9.89 -8.98 -5.11
N VAL A 19 8.74 -9.38 -4.59
CA VAL A 19 7.69 -10.11 -5.30
C VAL A 19 6.34 -9.59 -4.83
N SER A 20 5.43 -9.35 -5.77
CA SER A 20 4.05 -8.96 -5.48
C SER A 20 3.10 -10.14 -5.67
N VAL A 21 2.00 -10.15 -4.92
CA VAL A 21 0.98 -11.21 -4.94
C VAL A 21 -0.37 -10.61 -5.35
N PRO A 22 -0.90 -10.96 -6.53
CA PRO A 22 -2.20 -10.49 -6.96
C PRO A 22 -3.31 -11.08 -6.08
N VAL A 23 -4.29 -10.24 -5.75
CA VAL A 23 -5.48 -10.64 -4.97
C VAL A 23 -6.76 -10.31 -5.73
N ASP A 24 -7.80 -11.10 -5.47
CA ASP A 24 -9.16 -10.80 -5.93
C ASP A 24 -9.85 -9.80 -4.98
N LEU A 25 -11.08 -9.41 -5.30
CA LEU A 25 -11.86 -8.44 -4.53
C LEU A 25 -12.06 -8.86 -3.06
N ASP A 26 -12.36 -10.14 -2.80
CA ASP A 26 -12.57 -10.61 -1.43
C ASP A 26 -11.26 -10.63 -0.63
N GLY A 27 -10.15 -11.03 -1.27
CA GLY A 27 -8.81 -10.97 -0.72
C GLY A 27 -8.38 -9.53 -0.42
N ALA A 28 -8.60 -8.61 -1.36
CA ALA A 28 -8.28 -7.19 -1.20
C ALA A 28 -9.06 -6.59 -0.03
N ARG A 29 -10.38 -6.82 0.07
CA ARG A 29 -11.21 -6.35 1.20
C ARG A 29 -10.68 -6.80 2.55
N LYS A 30 -10.31 -8.07 2.66
CA LYS A 30 -9.78 -8.63 3.92
C LYS A 30 -8.41 -8.05 4.27
N VAL A 31 -7.55 -7.87 3.28
CA VAL A 31 -6.23 -7.26 3.46
C VAL A 31 -6.38 -5.82 3.90
N PHE A 32 -7.18 -5.00 3.21
CA PHE A 32 -7.38 -3.60 3.58
C PHE A 32 -7.93 -3.46 4.99
N LYS A 33 -8.96 -4.24 5.35
CA LYS A 33 -9.49 -4.25 6.72
C LYS A 33 -8.44 -4.65 7.77
N LEU A 34 -7.53 -5.56 7.43
CA LEU A 34 -6.43 -5.93 8.33
C LEU A 34 -5.42 -4.79 8.46
N VAL A 35 -5.07 -4.14 7.35
CA VAL A 35 -4.19 -2.97 7.33
C VAL A 35 -4.77 -1.87 8.21
N ASP A 36 -6.04 -1.49 8.00
CA ASP A 36 -6.73 -0.47 8.79
C ASP A 36 -6.68 -0.80 10.29
N ALA A 37 -6.99 -2.05 10.66
CA ALA A 37 -6.98 -2.48 12.05
C ALA A 37 -5.58 -2.47 12.69
N LEU A 38 -4.53 -2.62 11.89
CA LEU A 38 -3.14 -2.50 12.35
C LEU A 38 -2.76 -1.02 12.49
N GLU A 39 -3.19 -0.15 11.58
CA GLU A 39 -2.92 1.29 11.62
C GLU A 39 -3.65 2.00 12.77
N ASP A 40 -4.80 1.48 13.22
CA ASP A 40 -5.51 1.97 14.40
C ASP A 40 -4.75 1.77 15.72
N SER A 41 -3.66 0.98 15.73
CA SER A 41 -2.87 0.72 16.93
C SER A 41 -1.80 1.79 17.15
N ASP A 42 -1.82 2.45 18.31
CA ASP A 42 -0.83 3.47 18.70
C ASP A 42 0.63 2.96 18.71
N ASP A 43 0.82 1.63 18.81
CA ASP A 43 2.12 0.97 18.84
C ASP A 43 2.65 0.63 17.42
N VAL A 44 1.79 0.68 16.40
CA VAL A 44 2.15 0.38 15.01
C VAL A 44 2.59 1.67 14.32
N GLN A 45 3.81 1.67 13.79
CA GLN A 45 4.40 2.85 13.15
C GLN A 45 4.25 2.86 11.63
N ASN A 46 4.26 1.70 11.00
CA ASN A 46 4.18 1.54 9.55
C ASN A 46 3.64 0.15 9.21
N VAL A 47 2.86 0.06 8.13
CA VAL A 47 2.39 -1.21 7.57
C VAL A 47 2.86 -1.28 6.12
N TRP A 48 3.51 -2.39 5.75
CA TRP A 48 3.94 -2.66 4.38
C TRP A 48 3.36 -4.00 3.93
N THR A 49 2.85 -4.04 2.70
CA THR A 49 2.31 -5.27 2.11
C THR A 49 2.94 -5.51 0.74
N ASN A 50 2.90 -6.76 0.29
CA ASN A 50 3.28 -7.13 -1.06
C ASN A 50 2.07 -7.45 -1.94
N VAL A 51 0.90 -6.96 -1.52
CA VAL A 51 -0.36 -7.22 -2.22
C VAL A 51 -0.42 -6.37 -3.47
N ASP A 52 -0.83 -6.98 -4.58
CA ASP A 52 -1.04 -6.35 -5.86
C ASP A 52 -2.54 -6.34 -6.15
N VAL A 53 -3.13 -5.15 -6.24
CA VAL A 53 -4.56 -4.95 -6.48
C VAL A 53 -4.71 -4.33 -7.85
N SER A 54 -5.42 -5.00 -8.75
CA SER A 54 -5.65 -4.47 -10.10
C SER A 54 -6.60 -3.27 -10.08
N ASP A 55 -6.50 -2.41 -11.09
CA ASP A 55 -7.37 -1.22 -11.22
C ASP A 55 -8.87 -1.56 -11.20
N GLU A 56 -9.25 -2.72 -11.76
CA GLU A 56 -10.63 -3.21 -11.74
C GLU A 56 -11.10 -3.53 -10.31
N VAL A 57 -10.24 -4.17 -9.52
CA VAL A 57 -10.56 -4.53 -8.13
C VAL A 57 -10.57 -3.28 -7.24
N LEU A 58 -9.67 -2.32 -7.48
CA LEU A 58 -9.67 -1.02 -6.79
C LEU A 58 -10.96 -0.25 -7.07
N ALA A 59 -11.38 -0.15 -8.33
CA ALA A 59 -12.64 0.52 -8.67
C ALA A 59 -13.85 -0.15 -7.99
N ALA A 60 -13.87 -1.49 -7.93
CA ALA A 60 -14.94 -2.24 -7.26
C ALA A 60 -14.93 -2.12 -5.72
N LEU A 61 -13.81 -1.71 -5.11
CA LEU A 61 -13.72 -1.39 -3.68
C LEU A 61 -14.26 0.01 -3.37
N ASP A 62 -14.04 0.98 -4.26
CA ASP A 62 -14.45 2.38 -4.09
C ASP A 62 -15.95 2.62 -4.37
N ASP A 63 -16.60 1.74 -5.15
CA ASP A 63 -18.02 1.82 -5.50
C ASP A 63 -18.98 1.32 -4.38
N GLU A 64 -18.46 1.00 -3.18
CA GLU A 64 -19.22 0.58 -1.98
C GLU A 64 -19.26 1.64 -0.88
#